data_AF-A0A416JSA2-F1
#
_entry.id   AF-A0A416JSA2-F1
#
_cell.length_a   1.000
_cell.length_b   1.000
_cell.length_c   1.000
_cell.angle_alpha   90.00
_cell.angle_beta   90.00
_cell.angle_gamma   90.00
#
_symmetry.space_group_name_H-M   'P 1'
#
loop_
_entity.id
_entity.type
_entity.pdbx_description
1 polymer ?
#
loop_
_entity_poly.entity_id
_entity_poly.type
_entity_poly.pdbx_seq_one_letter_code
_entity_poly.pdbx_strand_id
1 'polypeptide(L)'
;MGAWGIKALERDEGLDVLDILKNEYVPEHPVMDLGEMIELMKEEVMLGSDFSQIDFLFDNTAMALAELYFQWKDNGKLDYDHEEAIWDKVTGFTASKEALAFLLCQLTDIKNEVPDEDGIREIVDLWKNEDSGEIAPAWLEHLNQLIERLASEQEARQMYIKKYWGNFIGGSDDSLNLVAFLEDQKKEEIPLSEIFAKIGLDKQNWDFRQTVEYLEFTHSNGVEMDFHFAIDVVTDLAAILLECSVSGSVNLHDLDECNTPARRIRITATLEEHEAMDKVLADFVQDPLSYDISEMMGEDEITDMAYQVEMLRKELYEVSGRNRNYHVKAEDVKRLLPDWEGADGCIATNRITVEGCKVGYCYREEPDGGWDSGWRFTAGDESEAYMDDPNNAGIYKLNTICNDDSDIIPLLHMPAPCAFERDENGVFQQIKDWKPDEDEEEPDMDILKQCQKWHEESKHQKIIDALEAIPAEERTPEIDMELARATTTWRTPASRREESCFTGHWN
;
A
#
# COMPACT_ATOMS: atom_id res chain seq x y z
N MET A 1 12.55 24.83 -33.66
CA MET A 1 12.19 24.11 -32.43
C MET A 1 12.78 24.88 -31.26
N GLY A 2 11.96 25.73 -30.63
CA GLY A 2 12.35 26.54 -29.47
C GLY A 2 12.59 25.66 -28.25
N ALA A 3 13.17 26.24 -27.19
CA ALA A 3 13.65 25.58 -25.99
C ALA A 3 12.53 24.93 -25.14
N TRP A 4 12.10 23.72 -25.50
CA TRP A 4 11.14 22.92 -24.74
C TRP A 4 11.84 21.63 -24.33
N GLY A 5 11.72 21.26 -23.07
CA GLY A 5 12.32 20.04 -22.55
C GLY A 5 11.76 18.77 -23.19
N ILE A 6 12.53 17.68 -23.09
CA ILE A 6 12.13 16.37 -23.60
C ILE A 6 11.13 15.71 -22.63
N LYS A 7 11.24 16.05 -21.34
CA LYS A 7 10.34 15.57 -20.30
C LYS A 7 9.05 16.39 -20.26
N ALA A 8 7.96 15.75 -19.86
CA ALA A 8 6.67 16.40 -19.66
C ALA A 8 6.76 17.49 -18.59
N LEU A 9 7.45 17.23 -17.47
CA LEU A 9 7.65 18.18 -16.36
C LEU A 9 8.60 19.35 -16.69
N GLU A 10 9.20 19.39 -17.89
CA GLU A 10 10.01 20.51 -18.38
C GLU A 10 9.20 21.45 -19.30
N ARG A 11 7.89 21.24 -19.43
CA ARG A 11 6.97 21.99 -20.30
C ARG A 11 5.90 22.69 -19.50
N ASP A 12 5.33 23.75 -20.07
CA ASP A 12 4.28 24.55 -19.43
C ASP A 12 3.11 23.68 -18.95
N GLU A 13 2.65 22.72 -19.76
CA GLU A 13 1.53 21.84 -19.39
C GLU A 13 1.88 20.86 -18.26
N GLY A 14 3.15 20.44 -18.16
CA GLY A 14 3.63 19.63 -17.04
C GLY A 14 3.87 20.44 -15.77
N LEU A 15 4.20 21.73 -15.91
CA LEU A 15 4.27 22.65 -14.77
C LEU A 15 2.87 22.95 -14.22
N ASP A 16 1.84 22.99 -15.06
CA ASP A 16 0.44 23.11 -14.61
C ASP A 16 0.04 21.93 -13.72
N VAL A 17 0.47 20.70 -14.06
CA VAL A 17 0.27 19.52 -13.19
C VAL A 17 0.96 19.70 -11.83
N LEU A 18 2.18 20.23 -11.82
CA LEU A 18 2.88 20.50 -10.57
C LEU A 18 2.20 21.60 -9.75
N ASP A 19 1.69 22.66 -10.37
CA ASP A 19 1.00 23.76 -9.69
C ASP A 19 -0.32 23.29 -9.06
N ILE A 20 -1.10 22.47 -9.77
CA ILE A 20 -2.33 21.86 -9.22
C ILE A 20 -1.98 20.97 -8.02
N LEU A 21 -1.04 20.04 -8.17
CA LEU A 21 -0.64 19.15 -7.08
C LEU A 21 -0.10 19.93 -5.88
N LYS A 22 0.69 20.96 -6.13
CA LYS A 22 1.26 21.83 -5.12
C LYS A 22 0.20 22.59 -4.33
N ASN A 23 -0.82 23.10 -4.98
CA ASN A 23 -1.82 23.96 -4.35
C ASN A 23 -2.98 23.17 -3.74
N GLU A 24 -3.34 22.03 -4.32
CA GLU A 24 -4.58 21.32 -3.99
C GLU A 24 -4.34 19.95 -3.34
N TYR A 25 -3.17 19.32 -3.55
CA TYR A 25 -2.93 17.95 -3.09
C TYR A 25 -1.86 17.86 -1.99
N VAL A 26 -0.64 18.32 -2.25
CA VAL A 26 0.51 18.26 -1.32
C VAL A 26 0.25 18.92 0.05
N PRO A 27 -0.53 20.02 0.18
CA PRO A 27 -0.80 20.63 1.48
C PRO A 27 -1.58 19.71 2.44
N GLU A 28 -2.41 18.83 1.90
CA GLU A 28 -3.30 17.93 2.66
C GLU A 28 -2.80 16.47 2.66
N HIS A 29 -1.87 16.11 1.77
CA HIS A 29 -1.37 14.75 1.58
C HIS A 29 0.16 14.66 1.70
N PRO A 30 0.72 14.42 2.91
CA PRO A 30 2.16 14.22 3.10
C PRO A 30 2.66 12.90 2.48
N VAL A 31 1.78 11.93 2.26
CA VAL A 31 2.07 10.73 1.45
C VAL A 31 1.24 10.84 0.17
N MET A 32 1.91 10.99 -0.97
CA MET A 32 1.22 11.14 -2.26
C MET A 32 0.72 9.78 -2.77
N ASP A 33 -0.53 9.68 -3.22
CA ASP A 33 -1.05 8.48 -3.87
C ASP A 33 -1.32 8.70 -5.36
N LEU A 34 -0.68 7.89 -6.22
CA LEU A 34 -0.81 8.01 -7.67
C LEU A 34 -2.25 7.84 -8.16
N GLY A 35 -3.06 7.02 -7.47
CA GLY A 35 -4.46 6.80 -7.83
C GLY A 35 -5.31 8.03 -7.54
N GLU A 36 -5.16 8.61 -6.35
CA GLU A 36 -5.82 9.87 -5.99
C GLU A 36 -5.43 11.01 -6.93
N MET A 37 -4.13 11.11 -7.27
CA MET A 37 -3.64 12.10 -8.22
C MET A 37 -4.26 11.94 -9.61
N ILE A 38 -4.43 10.70 -10.10
CA ILE A 38 -5.10 10.44 -11.38
C ILE A 38 -6.56 10.92 -11.33
N GLU A 39 -7.28 10.66 -10.24
CA GLU A 39 -8.66 11.10 -10.10
C GLU A 39 -8.75 12.63 -9.98
N LEU A 40 -7.86 13.28 -9.22
CA LEU A 40 -7.77 14.74 -9.16
C LEU A 40 -7.52 15.34 -10.55
N MET A 41 -6.59 14.77 -11.32
CA MET A 41 -6.33 15.23 -12.68
C MET A 41 -7.52 15.03 -13.62
N LYS A 42 -8.39 14.03 -13.39
CA LYS A 42 -9.65 13.91 -14.13
C LYS A 42 -10.68 14.95 -13.70
N GLU A 43 -10.76 15.25 -12.40
CA GLU A 43 -11.66 16.28 -11.86
C GLU A 43 -11.31 17.67 -12.39
N GLU A 44 -10.02 18.00 -12.44
CA GLU A 44 -9.49 19.26 -13.00
C GLU A 44 -9.43 19.28 -14.54
N VAL A 45 -9.94 18.23 -15.21
CA VAL A 45 -9.96 18.12 -16.67
C VAL A 45 -8.56 18.23 -17.30
N MET A 46 -7.56 17.71 -16.58
CA MET A 46 -6.17 17.52 -17.02
C MET A 46 -5.93 16.09 -17.53
N LEU A 47 -6.85 15.16 -17.27
CA LEU A 47 -6.94 13.81 -17.83
C LEU A 47 -8.37 13.53 -18.31
N GLY A 48 -8.48 12.70 -19.37
CA GLY A 48 -9.77 12.22 -19.84
C GLY A 48 -10.46 11.30 -18.84
N SER A 49 -11.80 11.31 -18.83
CA SER A 49 -12.60 10.43 -17.97
C SER A 49 -12.46 8.95 -18.34
N ASP A 50 -12.07 8.66 -19.59
CA ASP A 50 -11.78 7.32 -20.11
C ASP A 50 -10.76 7.39 -21.27
N PHE A 51 -10.28 6.23 -21.71
CA PHE A 51 -9.26 6.08 -22.76
C PHE A 51 -9.72 6.50 -24.17
N SER A 52 -11.02 6.74 -24.37
CA SER A 52 -11.53 7.21 -25.67
C SER A 52 -11.38 8.71 -25.85
N GLN A 53 -11.12 9.46 -24.79
CA GLN A 53 -10.83 10.89 -24.84
C GLN A 53 -9.33 11.11 -24.99
N ILE A 54 -8.93 11.62 -26.15
CA ILE A 54 -7.54 11.96 -26.43
C ILE A 54 -7.45 13.49 -26.51
N ASP A 55 -6.51 14.05 -25.76
CA ASP A 55 -6.14 15.46 -25.85
C ASP A 55 -4.63 15.55 -25.62
N PHE A 56 -3.98 16.51 -26.29
CA PHE A 56 -2.57 16.81 -26.06
C PHE A 56 -2.25 17.02 -24.57
N LEU A 57 -3.14 17.71 -23.86
CA LEU A 57 -3.04 17.95 -22.43
C LEU A 57 -3.09 16.64 -21.65
N PHE A 58 -4.02 15.74 -21.98
CA PHE A 58 -4.18 14.46 -21.29
C PHE A 58 -2.97 13.55 -21.46
N ASP A 59 -2.41 13.51 -22.67
CA ASP A 59 -1.22 12.74 -22.98
C ASP A 59 0.01 13.28 -22.21
N ASN A 60 0.14 14.61 -22.14
CA ASN A 60 1.21 15.27 -21.40
C ASN A 60 1.08 15.02 -19.89
N THR A 61 -0.13 15.17 -19.33
CA THR A 61 -0.41 14.90 -17.92
C THR A 61 -0.10 13.45 -17.54
N ALA A 62 -0.46 12.48 -18.37
CA ALA A 62 -0.14 11.07 -18.11
C ALA A 62 1.38 10.83 -18.06
N MET A 63 2.15 11.45 -18.96
CA MET A 63 3.61 11.40 -18.93
C MET A 63 4.19 12.12 -17.70
N ALA A 64 3.64 13.27 -17.32
CA ALA A 64 4.07 14.05 -16.16
C ALA A 64 3.87 13.27 -14.84
N LEU A 65 2.73 12.60 -14.67
CA LEU A 65 2.47 11.76 -13.49
C LEU A 65 3.44 10.57 -13.40
N ALA A 66 3.73 9.93 -14.53
CA ALA A 66 4.70 8.83 -14.58
C ALA A 66 6.12 9.32 -14.23
N GLU A 67 6.54 10.48 -14.76
CA GLU A 67 7.81 11.10 -14.40
C GLU A 67 7.90 11.44 -12.92
N LEU A 68 6.84 12.00 -12.34
CA LEU A 68 6.77 12.38 -10.94
C LEU A 68 6.95 11.16 -10.02
N TYR A 69 6.20 10.09 -10.29
CA TYR A 69 6.28 8.83 -9.53
C TYR A 69 7.71 8.27 -9.54
N PHE A 70 8.34 8.22 -10.72
CA PHE A 70 9.69 7.69 -10.84
C PHE A 70 10.77 8.61 -10.26
N GLN A 71 10.58 9.92 -10.31
CA GLN A 71 11.49 10.86 -9.66
C GLN A 71 11.51 10.66 -8.15
N TRP A 72 10.35 10.47 -7.52
CA TRP A 72 10.29 10.11 -6.11
C TRP A 72 10.96 8.76 -5.85
N LYS A 73 10.65 7.74 -6.66
CA LYS A 73 11.22 6.40 -6.49
C LYS A 73 12.76 6.39 -6.57
N ASP A 74 13.32 7.18 -7.48
CA ASP A 74 14.76 7.22 -7.73
C ASP A 74 15.50 8.03 -6.65
N ASN A 75 14.90 9.12 -6.16
CA ASN A 75 15.59 10.10 -5.32
C ASN A 75 15.10 10.17 -3.87
N GLY A 76 13.95 9.55 -3.57
CA GLY A 76 13.26 9.67 -2.29
C GLY A 76 12.77 11.09 -1.98
N LYS A 77 12.74 11.98 -2.97
CA LYS A 77 12.30 13.38 -2.85
C LYS A 77 11.88 13.97 -4.18
N LEU A 78 10.99 14.96 -4.14
CA LEU A 78 10.60 15.81 -5.27
C LEU A 78 11.25 17.18 -5.10
N ASP A 79 11.86 17.74 -6.16
CA ASP A 79 12.63 18.98 -6.10
C ASP A 79 12.43 19.74 -7.41
N TYR A 80 11.30 20.45 -7.49
CA TYR A 80 10.88 21.18 -8.69
C TYR A 80 10.84 22.70 -8.49
N ASP A 81 10.79 23.17 -7.24
CA ASP A 81 10.79 24.58 -6.89
C ASP A 81 11.98 24.94 -6.03
N HIS A 82 12.84 25.82 -6.54
CA HIS A 82 13.96 26.39 -5.77
C HIS A 82 13.51 27.48 -4.78
N GLU A 83 12.23 27.86 -4.78
CA GLU A 83 11.69 28.98 -4.00
C GLU A 83 10.73 28.54 -2.87
N GLU A 84 10.09 27.36 -2.94
CA GLU A 84 9.14 26.88 -1.94
C GLU A 84 9.36 25.40 -1.58
N ALA A 85 9.68 25.14 -0.31
CA ALA A 85 9.95 23.82 0.28
C ALA A 85 8.68 22.95 0.45
N ILE A 86 7.64 23.18 -0.35
CA ILE A 86 6.37 22.45 -0.22
C ILE A 86 6.53 20.96 -0.55
N TRP A 87 7.41 20.64 -1.48
CA TRP A 87 7.76 19.27 -1.85
C TRP A 87 8.56 18.54 -0.75
N ASP A 88 9.22 19.26 0.16
CA ASP A 88 9.90 18.67 1.32
C ASP A 88 8.91 18.12 2.36
N LYS A 89 7.63 18.51 2.29
CA LYS A 89 6.56 17.94 3.12
C LYS A 89 6.14 16.55 2.66
N VAL A 90 6.49 16.17 1.43
CA VAL A 90 6.20 14.83 0.93
C VAL A 90 7.14 13.85 1.62
N THR A 91 6.56 12.94 2.39
CA THR A 91 7.26 11.91 3.18
C THR A 91 7.13 10.51 2.56
N GLY A 92 6.19 10.34 1.62
CA GLY A 92 5.94 9.07 0.95
C GLY A 92 5.26 9.24 -0.40
N PHE A 93 5.35 8.20 -1.24
CA PHE A 93 4.63 8.11 -2.50
C PHE A 93 4.15 6.66 -2.69
N THR A 94 2.84 6.47 -2.76
CA THR A 94 2.17 5.20 -3.03
C THR A 94 1.56 5.21 -4.42
N ALA A 95 1.33 4.02 -4.96
CA ALA A 95 0.62 3.85 -6.22
C ALA A 95 -0.21 2.59 -6.12
N SER A 96 -1.46 2.58 -6.59
CA SER A 96 -2.27 1.37 -6.73
C SER A 96 -1.89 0.61 -8.01
N LYS A 97 -2.33 -0.66 -8.13
CA LYS A 97 -2.10 -1.46 -9.34
C LYS A 97 -2.86 -0.86 -10.52
N GLU A 98 -4.07 -0.37 -10.26
CA GLU A 98 -4.97 0.26 -11.20
C GLU A 98 -4.37 1.57 -11.73
N ALA A 99 -3.76 2.38 -10.87
CA ALA A 99 -3.08 3.62 -11.26
C ALA A 99 -1.89 3.35 -12.19
N LEU A 100 -1.03 2.38 -11.84
CA LEU A 100 0.10 1.99 -12.68
C LEU A 100 -0.37 1.38 -14.02
N ALA A 101 -1.45 0.60 -14.01
CA ALA A 101 -2.04 0.02 -15.22
C ALA A 101 -2.58 1.10 -16.15
N PHE A 102 -3.26 2.09 -15.57
CA PHE A 102 -3.83 3.22 -16.29
C PHE A 102 -2.73 4.01 -17.02
N LEU A 103 -1.66 4.40 -16.31
CA LEU A 103 -0.55 5.12 -16.94
C LEU A 103 0.17 4.27 -17.98
N LEU A 104 0.42 2.99 -17.71
CA LEU A 104 1.05 2.10 -18.67
C LEU A 104 0.24 1.99 -19.96
N CYS A 105 -1.09 1.87 -19.84
CA CYS A 105 -2.00 1.81 -20.98
C CYS A 105 -1.98 3.12 -21.77
N GLN A 106 -2.13 4.27 -21.10
CA GLN A 106 -2.10 5.59 -21.75
C GLN A 106 -0.79 5.83 -22.50
N LEU A 107 0.37 5.60 -21.87
CA LEU A 107 1.67 5.81 -22.51
C LEU A 107 1.89 4.84 -23.68
N THR A 108 1.40 3.60 -23.57
CA THR A 108 1.45 2.63 -24.66
C THR A 108 0.58 3.05 -25.84
N ASP A 109 -0.60 3.61 -25.57
CA ASP A 109 -1.50 4.13 -26.61
C ASP A 109 -0.92 5.36 -27.32
N ILE A 110 -0.24 6.25 -26.57
CA ILE A 110 0.54 7.36 -27.14
C ILE A 110 1.61 6.82 -28.09
N LYS A 111 2.42 5.86 -27.63
CA LYS A 111 3.49 5.24 -28.44
C LYS A 111 2.97 4.57 -29.71
N ASN A 112 1.82 3.90 -29.61
CA ASN A 112 1.20 3.18 -30.72
C ASN A 112 0.35 4.09 -31.62
N GLU A 113 0.29 5.39 -31.32
CA GLU A 113 -0.52 6.37 -32.04
C GLU A 113 -2.00 5.95 -32.14
N VAL A 114 -2.55 5.33 -31.09
CA VAL A 114 -3.94 4.88 -31.07
C VAL A 114 -4.86 6.10 -31.20
N PRO A 115 -5.67 6.19 -32.27
CA PRO A 115 -6.52 7.35 -32.53
C PRO A 115 -7.85 7.29 -31.78
N ASP A 116 -8.53 8.44 -31.64
CA ASP A 116 -9.92 8.55 -31.16
C ASP A 116 -10.90 8.84 -32.32
N GLU A 117 -12.10 9.29 -31.98
CA GLU A 117 -13.14 9.66 -32.95
C GLU A 117 -12.76 10.92 -33.77
N ASP A 118 -11.87 11.78 -33.26
CA ASP A 118 -11.51 13.08 -33.84
C ASP A 118 -10.15 13.08 -34.56
N GLY A 119 -9.26 12.11 -34.30
CA GLY A 119 -8.08 11.85 -35.13
C GLY A 119 -6.82 11.36 -34.42
N ILE A 120 -5.67 11.91 -34.85
CA ILE A 120 -4.30 11.50 -34.49
C ILE A 120 -3.86 12.10 -33.15
N ARG A 121 -3.03 11.38 -32.38
CA ARG A 121 -2.45 11.84 -31.11
C ARG A 121 -1.58 13.08 -31.34
N GLU A 122 -2.11 14.27 -31.00
CA GLU A 122 -1.46 15.56 -31.26
C GLU A 122 -0.06 15.67 -30.64
N ILE A 123 0.16 15.06 -29.48
CA ILE A 123 1.48 15.03 -28.82
C ILE A 123 2.55 14.37 -29.70
N VAL A 124 2.19 13.32 -30.45
CA VAL A 124 3.14 12.59 -31.31
C VAL A 124 3.45 13.43 -32.54
N ASP A 125 2.45 14.07 -33.12
CA ASP A 125 2.60 14.95 -34.27
C ASP A 125 3.48 16.17 -33.97
N LEU A 126 3.41 16.74 -32.76
CA LEU A 126 4.32 17.80 -32.32
C LEU A 126 5.79 17.38 -32.33
N TRP A 127 6.06 16.09 -32.13
CA TRP A 127 7.40 15.52 -32.14
C TRP A 127 7.80 14.89 -33.48
N LYS A 128 6.89 14.83 -34.46
CA LYS A 128 7.23 14.42 -35.83
C LYS A 128 7.98 15.55 -36.53
N ASN A 129 9.08 15.20 -37.16
CA ASN A 129 9.81 16.12 -38.00
C ASN A 129 9.05 16.33 -39.32
N GLU A 130 8.71 17.58 -39.65
CA GLU A 130 7.99 17.93 -40.90
C GLU A 130 8.71 17.45 -42.17
N ASP A 131 10.05 17.36 -42.16
CA ASP A 131 10.85 17.00 -43.33
C ASP A 131 11.04 15.47 -43.50
N SER A 132 11.13 14.71 -42.41
CA SER A 132 11.37 13.25 -42.46
C SER A 132 10.13 12.41 -42.12
N GLY A 133 9.13 12.98 -41.46
CA GLY A 133 7.98 12.26 -40.91
C GLY A 133 8.31 11.35 -39.72
N GLU A 134 9.55 11.37 -39.24
CA GLU A 134 10.02 10.56 -38.12
C GLU A 134 9.83 11.30 -36.80
N ILE A 135 9.44 10.57 -35.74
CA ILE A 135 9.32 11.10 -34.38
C ILE A 135 10.72 11.39 -33.83
N ALA A 136 10.87 12.50 -33.10
CA ALA A 136 12.10 12.88 -32.43
C ALA A 136 12.66 11.72 -31.57
N PRO A 137 13.83 11.16 -31.91
CA PRO A 137 14.34 9.94 -31.27
C PRO A 137 14.52 10.06 -29.76
N ALA A 138 14.89 11.25 -29.28
CA ALA A 138 15.12 11.48 -27.85
C ALA A 138 13.82 11.50 -27.03
N TRP A 139 12.72 11.98 -27.61
CA TRP A 139 11.41 11.96 -26.95
C TRP A 139 10.81 10.55 -26.96
N LEU A 140 10.90 9.85 -28.10
CA LEU A 140 10.44 8.47 -28.20
C LEU A 140 11.21 7.54 -27.25
N GLU A 141 12.52 7.74 -27.11
CA GLU A 141 13.35 7.02 -26.15
C GLU A 141 12.89 7.26 -24.71
N HIS A 142 12.61 8.51 -24.34
CA HIS A 142 12.10 8.84 -23.01
C HIS A 142 10.73 8.20 -22.74
N LEU A 143 9.80 8.26 -23.71
CA LEU A 143 8.50 7.57 -23.61
C LEU A 143 8.67 6.05 -23.44
N ASN A 144 9.57 5.43 -24.19
CA ASN A 144 9.87 4.00 -24.05
C ASN A 144 10.43 3.67 -22.66
N GLN A 145 11.32 4.49 -22.12
CA GLN A 145 11.87 4.30 -20.78
C GLN A 145 10.77 4.38 -19.71
N LEU A 146 9.84 5.32 -19.81
CA LEU A 146 8.70 5.39 -18.87
C LEU A 146 7.81 4.15 -18.98
N ILE A 147 7.50 3.69 -20.19
CA ILE A 147 6.69 2.47 -20.43
C ILE A 147 7.39 1.24 -19.85
N GLU A 148 8.68 1.05 -20.12
CA GLU A 148 9.46 -0.08 -19.62
C GLU A 148 9.53 -0.09 -18.09
N ARG A 149 9.71 1.09 -17.48
CA ARG A 149 9.72 1.22 -16.02
C ARG A 149 8.34 0.94 -15.43
N LEU A 150 7.25 1.46 -16.00
CA LEU A 150 5.89 1.15 -15.54
C LEU A 150 5.55 -0.33 -15.70
N ALA A 151 5.95 -0.94 -16.82
CA ALA A 151 5.81 -2.37 -17.04
C ALA A 151 6.61 -3.17 -16.02
N SER A 152 7.85 -2.77 -15.71
CA SER A 152 8.67 -3.41 -14.68
C SER A 152 8.08 -3.24 -13.26
N GLU A 153 7.44 -2.11 -12.94
CA GLU A 153 6.73 -1.92 -11.67
C GLU A 153 5.47 -2.78 -11.56
N GLN A 154 4.73 -2.86 -12.66
CA GLN A 154 3.63 -3.80 -12.81
C GLN A 154 4.13 -5.24 -12.66
N GLU A 155 5.23 -5.61 -13.31
CA GLU A 155 5.82 -6.94 -13.27
C GLU A 155 6.39 -7.27 -11.88
N ALA A 156 7.10 -6.35 -11.22
CA ALA A 156 7.60 -6.52 -9.85
C ALA A 156 6.46 -6.71 -8.83
N ARG A 157 5.29 -6.11 -9.09
CA ARG A 157 4.04 -6.37 -8.35
C ARG A 157 3.25 -7.58 -8.87
N GLN A 158 3.49 -8.04 -10.10
CA GLN A 158 2.97 -9.30 -10.66
C GLN A 158 3.83 -10.52 -10.24
N MET A 159 5.03 -10.32 -9.71
CA MET A 159 5.97 -11.38 -9.33
C MET A 159 5.79 -11.90 -7.90
N TYR A 160 4.62 -11.68 -7.29
CA TYR A 160 4.42 -12.19 -5.93
C TYR A 160 4.28 -13.71 -5.91
N ILE A 161 3.59 -14.30 -6.89
CA ILE A 161 3.46 -15.74 -7.06
C ILE A 161 4.82 -16.45 -7.21
N LYS A 162 5.79 -15.81 -7.88
CA LYS A 162 7.17 -16.36 -8.06
C LYS A 162 7.94 -16.53 -6.76
N LYS A 163 7.48 -15.92 -5.65
CA LYS A 163 8.06 -16.13 -4.32
C LYS A 163 7.93 -17.58 -3.86
N TYR A 164 6.81 -18.23 -4.22
CA TYR A 164 6.50 -19.60 -3.81
C TYR A 164 6.43 -20.58 -4.99
N TRP A 165 5.99 -20.10 -6.16
CA TRP A 165 5.73 -20.91 -7.35
C TRP A 165 7.00 -21.27 -8.13
N GLY A 166 7.22 -22.56 -8.39
CA GLY A 166 8.26 -23.12 -9.26
C GLY A 166 9.21 -24.13 -8.61
N ASN A 167 9.26 -24.22 -7.27
CA ASN A 167 10.08 -25.20 -6.54
C ASN A 167 9.21 -26.36 -6.05
N PHE A 168 8.95 -26.46 -4.74
CA PHE A 168 8.07 -27.48 -4.15
C PHE A 168 6.57 -27.14 -4.27
N ILE A 169 6.25 -25.92 -4.66
CA ILE A 169 4.88 -25.44 -4.87
C ILE A 169 4.85 -24.94 -6.31
N GLY A 170 3.90 -25.38 -7.10
CA GLY A 170 3.77 -25.03 -8.51
C GLY A 170 4.78 -25.69 -9.45
N GLY A 171 5.56 -26.66 -8.95
CA GLY A 171 6.66 -27.30 -9.69
C GLY A 171 6.41 -28.75 -10.09
N SER A 172 5.25 -29.32 -9.76
CA SER A 172 4.94 -30.74 -10.01
C SER A 172 4.10 -30.93 -11.28
N ASP A 173 3.97 -32.19 -11.72
CA ASP A 173 3.02 -32.55 -12.79
C ASP A 173 1.56 -32.27 -12.37
N ASP A 174 1.25 -32.43 -11.08
CA ASP A 174 -0.06 -32.10 -10.51
C ASP A 174 -0.32 -30.59 -10.57
N SER A 175 0.71 -29.75 -10.37
CA SER A 175 0.64 -28.30 -10.56
C SER A 175 0.28 -27.93 -12.00
N LEU A 176 0.90 -28.57 -12.99
CA LEU A 176 0.60 -28.35 -14.41
C LEU A 176 -0.84 -28.77 -14.74
N ASN A 177 -1.30 -29.89 -14.19
CA ASN A 177 -2.69 -30.34 -14.33
C ASN A 177 -3.66 -29.36 -13.69
N LEU A 178 -3.31 -28.75 -12.54
CA LEU A 178 -4.11 -27.71 -11.89
C LEU A 178 -4.21 -26.46 -12.78
N VAL A 179 -3.11 -26.02 -13.37
CA VAL A 179 -3.09 -24.88 -14.29
C VAL A 179 -3.96 -25.15 -15.53
N ALA A 180 -3.84 -26.33 -16.13
CA ALA A 180 -4.69 -26.74 -17.26
C ALA A 180 -6.18 -26.80 -16.88
N PHE A 181 -6.49 -27.28 -15.66
CA PHE A 181 -7.85 -27.26 -15.13
C PHE A 181 -8.40 -25.83 -15.02
N LEU A 182 -7.63 -24.90 -14.44
CA LEU A 182 -8.02 -23.51 -14.25
C LEU A 182 -8.21 -22.78 -15.59
N GLU A 183 -7.37 -23.08 -16.58
CA GLU A 183 -7.55 -22.60 -17.95
C GLU A 183 -8.88 -23.10 -18.54
N ASP A 184 -9.16 -24.39 -18.43
CA ASP A 184 -10.34 -25.02 -19.03
C ASP A 184 -11.67 -24.51 -18.46
N GLN A 185 -11.67 -23.94 -17.25
CA GLN A 185 -12.87 -23.36 -16.66
C GLN A 185 -13.45 -22.20 -17.47
N LYS A 186 -12.62 -21.49 -18.25
CA LYS A 186 -13.02 -20.33 -19.07
C LYS A 186 -13.80 -19.28 -18.27
N LYS A 187 -13.46 -19.13 -16.99
CA LYS A 187 -14.01 -18.15 -16.04
C LYS A 187 -12.92 -17.23 -15.54
N GLU A 188 -13.30 -16.00 -15.21
CA GLU A 188 -12.44 -15.02 -14.55
C GLU A 188 -12.45 -15.19 -13.03
N GLU A 189 -13.55 -15.63 -12.44
CA GLU A 189 -13.66 -15.91 -11.00
C GLU A 189 -14.11 -17.35 -10.76
N ILE A 190 -13.37 -18.07 -9.91
CA ILE A 190 -13.57 -19.49 -9.64
C ILE A 190 -13.59 -19.70 -8.12
N PRO A 191 -14.72 -20.12 -7.52
CA PRO A 191 -14.78 -20.43 -6.09
C PRO A 191 -13.95 -21.67 -5.75
N LEU A 192 -13.27 -21.66 -4.60
CA LEU A 192 -12.46 -22.78 -4.11
C LEU A 192 -13.30 -24.06 -3.98
N SER A 193 -14.53 -23.96 -3.47
CA SER A 193 -15.49 -25.07 -3.44
C SER A 193 -15.77 -25.69 -4.82
N GLU A 194 -15.76 -24.88 -5.89
CA GLU A 194 -15.99 -25.39 -7.25
C GLU A 194 -14.77 -26.18 -7.73
N ILE A 195 -13.56 -25.73 -7.40
CA ILE A 195 -12.30 -26.44 -7.68
C ILE A 195 -12.31 -27.78 -6.95
N PHE A 196 -12.62 -27.76 -5.65
CA PHE A 196 -12.64 -28.96 -4.82
C PHE A 196 -13.62 -30.01 -5.36
N ALA A 197 -14.84 -29.60 -5.70
CA ALA A 197 -15.87 -30.50 -6.21
C ALA A 197 -15.54 -31.08 -7.60
N LYS A 198 -14.83 -30.33 -8.45
CA LYS A 198 -14.49 -30.78 -9.81
C LYS A 198 -13.28 -31.70 -9.86
N ILE A 199 -12.30 -31.46 -9.00
CA ILE A 199 -11.09 -32.31 -8.89
C ILE A 199 -11.37 -33.54 -8.00
N GLY A 200 -12.33 -33.44 -7.07
CA GLY A 200 -12.66 -34.48 -6.11
C GLY A 200 -11.98 -34.33 -4.75
N LEU A 201 -11.39 -33.16 -4.47
CA LEU A 201 -10.79 -32.84 -3.16
C LEU A 201 -11.82 -32.77 -2.03
N ASP A 202 -13.08 -32.48 -2.35
CA ASP A 202 -14.19 -32.47 -1.37
C ASP A 202 -14.40 -33.84 -0.71
N LYS A 203 -14.08 -34.93 -1.42
CA LYS A 203 -14.18 -36.30 -0.91
C LYS A 203 -13.20 -36.62 0.22
N GLN A 204 -12.10 -35.86 0.31
CA GLN A 204 -11.07 -36.00 1.34
C GLN A 204 -11.53 -35.49 2.70
N ASN A 205 -12.65 -34.75 2.77
CA ASN A 205 -13.19 -34.17 4.01
C ASN A 205 -12.16 -33.35 4.82
N TRP A 206 -11.31 -32.59 4.13
CA TRP A 206 -10.22 -31.80 4.72
C TRP A 206 -9.13 -32.60 5.44
N ASP A 207 -9.04 -33.91 5.19
CA ASP A 207 -7.89 -34.74 5.58
C ASP A 207 -7.07 -35.10 4.34
N PHE A 208 -5.90 -34.49 4.21
CA PHE A 208 -5.04 -34.62 3.02
C PHE A 208 -3.75 -35.39 3.32
N ARG A 209 -3.66 -36.07 4.47
CA ARG A 209 -2.48 -36.92 4.81
C ARG A 209 -2.33 -38.10 3.84
N GLN A 210 -3.44 -38.55 3.26
CA GLN A 210 -3.48 -39.63 2.28
C GLN A 210 -4.41 -39.23 1.14
N THR A 211 -4.01 -39.51 -0.09
CA THR A 211 -4.83 -39.27 -1.26
C THR A 211 -5.86 -40.39 -1.39
N VAL A 212 -7.10 -40.12 -0.98
CA VAL A 212 -8.20 -41.09 -1.03
C VAL A 212 -8.95 -40.96 -2.35
N GLU A 213 -9.05 -42.08 -3.07
CA GLU A 213 -9.60 -42.16 -4.44
C GLU A 213 -8.74 -41.50 -5.52
N TYR A 214 -9.02 -41.82 -6.79
CA TYR A 214 -8.41 -41.16 -7.93
C TYR A 214 -8.97 -39.73 -8.03
N LEU A 215 -8.11 -38.74 -7.82
CA LEU A 215 -8.40 -37.34 -8.12
C LEU A 215 -8.14 -37.12 -9.61
N GLU A 216 -9.16 -36.72 -10.36
CA GLU A 216 -9.05 -36.56 -11.80
C GLU A 216 -9.98 -35.47 -12.31
N PHE A 217 -9.63 -34.89 -13.44
CA PHE A 217 -10.57 -34.11 -14.25
C PHE A 217 -10.41 -34.46 -15.72
N THR A 218 -11.49 -34.35 -16.48
CA THR A 218 -11.46 -34.46 -17.94
C THR A 218 -11.48 -33.08 -18.56
N HIS A 219 -10.38 -32.69 -19.21
CA HIS A 219 -10.29 -31.43 -19.94
C HIS A 219 -11.27 -31.40 -21.11
N SER A 220 -11.74 -30.22 -21.53
CA SER A 220 -12.69 -30.07 -22.65
C SER A 220 -12.18 -30.58 -24.01
N ASN A 221 -10.90 -30.95 -24.12
CA ASN A 221 -10.29 -31.55 -25.30
C ASN A 221 -10.37 -33.10 -25.27
N GLY A 222 -10.92 -33.67 -24.20
CA GLY A 222 -11.10 -35.11 -23.97
C GLY A 222 -9.91 -35.80 -23.31
N VAL A 223 -8.89 -35.07 -22.85
CA VAL A 223 -7.76 -35.62 -22.10
C VAL A 223 -8.15 -35.75 -20.63
N GLU A 224 -7.98 -36.94 -20.07
CA GLU A 224 -8.08 -37.20 -18.63
C GLU A 224 -6.74 -36.83 -17.98
N MET A 225 -6.81 -36.04 -16.91
CA MET A 225 -5.67 -35.56 -16.14
C MET A 225 -5.92 -35.95 -14.68
N ASP A 226 -4.93 -36.57 -14.05
CA ASP A 226 -4.99 -37.05 -12.67
C ASP A 226 -4.09 -36.23 -11.73
N PHE A 227 -4.44 -36.24 -10.45
CA PHE A 227 -3.65 -35.66 -9.38
C PHE A 227 -3.21 -36.77 -8.43
N HIS A 228 -1.91 -36.89 -8.23
CA HIS A 228 -1.29 -37.95 -7.45
C HIS A 228 -1.32 -37.65 -5.95
N PHE A 229 -1.11 -36.39 -5.56
CA PHE A 229 -1.01 -35.98 -4.17
C PHE A 229 -1.95 -34.82 -3.87
N ALA A 230 -2.96 -35.07 -3.05
CA ALA A 230 -3.95 -34.05 -2.71
C ALA A 230 -3.34 -32.85 -1.98
N ILE A 231 -2.35 -33.09 -1.10
CA ILE A 231 -1.67 -32.03 -0.37
C ILE A 231 -0.89 -31.09 -1.29
N ASP A 232 -0.35 -31.60 -2.40
CA ASP A 232 0.41 -30.82 -3.39
C ASP A 232 -0.51 -29.78 -4.07
N VAL A 233 -1.68 -30.24 -4.54
CA VAL A 233 -2.73 -29.38 -5.10
C VAL A 233 -3.22 -28.34 -4.09
N VAL A 234 -3.33 -28.73 -2.81
CA VAL A 234 -3.75 -27.84 -1.73
C VAL A 234 -2.70 -26.75 -1.46
N THR A 235 -1.41 -27.09 -1.47
CA THR A 235 -0.32 -26.11 -1.31
C THR A 235 -0.22 -25.17 -2.51
N ASP A 236 -0.45 -25.66 -3.72
CA ASP A 236 -0.51 -24.85 -4.94
C ASP A 236 -1.67 -23.85 -4.89
N LEU A 237 -2.86 -24.31 -4.50
CA LEU A 237 -4.03 -23.46 -4.32
C LEU A 237 -3.79 -22.39 -3.25
N ALA A 238 -3.06 -22.69 -2.18
CA ALA A 238 -2.68 -21.71 -1.17
C ALA A 238 -1.78 -20.59 -1.75
N ALA A 239 -0.82 -20.94 -2.60
CA ALA A 239 0.02 -19.94 -3.27
C ALA A 239 -0.80 -19.08 -4.24
N ILE A 240 -1.71 -19.68 -5.01
CA ILE A 240 -2.60 -18.93 -5.91
C ILE A 240 -3.56 -18.03 -5.13
N LEU A 241 -4.09 -18.49 -3.99
CA LEU A 241 -4.92 -17.68 -3.10
C LEU A 241 -4.14 -16.49 -2.54
N LEU A 242 -2.86 -16.66 -2.20
CA LEU A 242 -1.99 -15.58 -1.77
C LEU A 242 -1.71 -14.58 -2.91
N GLU A 243 -1.51 -15.05 -4.13
CA GLU A 243 -1.38 -14.16 -5.29
C GLU A 243 -2.67 -13.38 -5.55
N CYS A 244 -3.83 -14.05 -5.57
CA CYS A 244 -5.13 -13.39 -5.69
C CYS A 244 -5.39 -12.42 -4.54
N SER A 245 -4.79 -12.70 -3.39
CA SER A 245 -4.88 -11.89 -2.18
C SER A 245 -4.14 -10.56 -2.32
N VAL A 246 -2.89 -10.61 -2.75
CA VAL A 246 -2.00 -9.45 -2.85
C VAL A 246 -2.25 -8.67 -4.14
N SER A 247 -2.42 -9.38 -5.25
CA SER A 247 -2.48 -8.81 -6.60
C SER A 247 -3.91 -8.67 -7.14
N GLY A 248 -4.92 -9.14 -6.41
CA GLY A 248 -6.34 -9.16 -6.82
C GLY A 248 -6.71 -10.24 -7.85
N SER A 249 -5.73 -10.76 -8.60
CA SER A 249 -5.86 -11.84 -9.59
C SER A 249 -4.49 -12.44 -9.91
N VAL A 250 -4.48 -13.71 -10.33
CA VAL A 250 -3.30 -14.39 -10.87
C VAL A 250 -3.40 -14.43 -12.39
N ASN A 251 -2.28 -14.29 -13.10
CA ASN A 251 -2.20 -14.52 -14.54
C ASN A 251 -1.75 -15.96 -14.79
N LEU A 252 -2.51 -16.73 -15.57
CA LEU A 252 -2.21 -18.13 -15.85
C LEU A 252 -0.84 -18.32 -16.51
N HIS A 253 -0.44 -17.39 -17.38
CA HIS A 253 0.89 -17.39 -18.01
C HIS A 253 2.03 -17.31 -16.97
N ASP A 254 1.77 -16.77 -15.78
CA ASP A 254 2.78 -16.69 -14.72
C ASP A 254 2.91 -18.03 -13.96
N LEU A 255 1.91 -18.91 -14.08
CA LEU A 255 1.91 -20.27 -13.50
C LEU A 255 2.51 -21.30 -14.46
N ASP A 256 2.33 -21.12 -15.77
CA ASP A 256 2.96 -21.91 -16.83
C ASP A 256 3.25 -21.03 -18.06
N GLU A 257 4.45 -20.44 -18.07
CA GLU A 257 4.96 -19.54 -19.12
C GLU A 257 5.08 -20.22 -20.50
N CYS A 258 5.08 -21.55 -20.56
CA CYS A 258 5.31 -22.30 -21.80
C CYS A 258 4.03 -22.69 -22.51
N ASN A 259 2.94 -22.97 -21.78
CA ASN A 259 1.75 -23.60 -22.37
C ASN A 259 0.46 -22.78 -22.23
N THR A 260 0.40 -21.75 -21.39
CA THR A 260 -0.85 -21.03 -21.14
C THR A 260 -0.88 -19.62 -21.72
N PRO A 261 -2.05 -19.16 -22.23
CA PRO A 261 -2.21 -17.78 -22.68
C PRO A 261 -2.25 -16.82 -21.49
N ALA A 262 -1.84 -15.57 -21.72
CA ALA A 262 -1.99 -14.50 -20.73
C ALA A 262 -3.48 -14.24 -20.46
N ARG A 263 -4.00 -14.81 -19.37
CA ARG A 263 -5.37 -14.67 -18.91
C ARG A 263 -5.37 -14.56 -17.39
N ARG A 264 -6.01 -13.51 -16.89
CA ARG A 264 -6.19 -13.30 -15.45
C ARG A 264 -7.39 -14.07 -14.92
N ILE A 265 -7.19 -14.72 -13.78
CA ILE A 265 -8.25 -15.38 -13.02
C ILE A 265 -8.13 -15.00 -11.54
N ARG A 266 -9.21 -15.19 -10.80
CA ARG A 266 -9.30 -14.98 -9.37
C ARG A 266 -9.91 -16.21 -8.71
N ILE A 267 -9.20 -16.77 -7.74
CA ILE A 267 -9.79 -17.78 -6.86
C ILE A 267 -10.36 -17.07 -5.64
N THR A 268 -11.60 -17.40 -5.30
CA THR A 268 -12.28 -16.89 -4.10
C THR A 268 -12.56 -18.02 -3.12
N ALA A 269 -12.40 -17.75 -1.83
CA ALA A 269 -12.68 -18.69 -0.76
C ALA A 269 -13.49 -18.01 0.35
N THR A 270 -14.37 -18.77 0.98
CA THR A 270 -15.13 -18.37 2.17
C THR A 270 -14.24 -18.34 3.41
N LEU A 271 -14.73 -17.74 4.49
CA LEU A 271 -13.99 -17.70 5.75
C LEU A 271 -13.75 -19.12 6.30
N GLU A 272 -14.76 -19.98 6.22
CA GLU A 272 -14.67 -21.37 6.67
C GLU A 272 -13.64 -22.17 5.87
N GLU A 273 -13.58 -21.94 4.56
CA GLU A 273 -12.56 -22.54 3.69
C GLU A 273 -11.16 -22.04 4.00
N HIS A 274 -11.00 -20.74 4.29
CA HIS A 274 -9.72 -20.18 4.73
C HIS A 274 -9.28 -20.76 6.08
N GLU A 275 -10.17 -20.88 7.06
CA GLU A 275 -9.87 -21.52 8.35
C GLU A 275 -9.50 -22.99 8.20
N ALA A 276 -10.17 -23.71 7.29
CA ALA A 276 -9.87 -25.11 7.02
C ALA A 276 -8.53 -25.28 6.29
N MET A 277 -8.24 -24.40 5.32
CA MET A 277 -6.95 -24.33 4.65
C MET A 277 -5.80 -24.06 5.63
N ASP A 278 -5.93 -23.06 6.51
CA ASP A 278 -4.90 -22.74 7.52
C ASP A 278 -4.60 -23.96 8.41
N LYS A 279 -5.64 -24.67 8.88
CA LYS A 279 -5.49 -25.89 9.67
C LYS A 279 -4.73 -26.98 8.93
N VAL A 280 -5.06 -27.21 7.66
CA VAL A 280 -4.39 -28.23 6.84
C VAL A 280 -2.92 -27.90 6.61
N LEU A 281 -2.61 -26.65 6.27
CA LEU A 281 -1.23 -26.21 6.06
C LEU A 281 -0.43 -26.32 7.37
N ALA A 282 -1.02 -25.94 8.50
CA ALA A 282 -0.38 -26.08 9.82
C ALA A 282 -0.14 -27.56 10.20
N ASP A 283 -1.08 -28.46 9.90
CA ASP A 283 -0.93 -29.90 10.13
C ASP A 283 0.22 -30.49 9.30
N PHE A 284 0.31 -30.09 8.02
CA PHE A 284 1.42 -30.51 7.14
C PHE A 284 2.77 -30.03 7.64
N VAL A 285 2.87 -28.77 8.08
CA VAL A 285 4.12 -28.21 8.64
C VAL A 285 4.54 -28.96 9.91
N GLN A 286 3.58 -29.38 10.73
CA GLN A 286 3.86 -30.05 11.99
C GLN A 286 4.34 -31.50 11.81
N ASP A 287 3.76 -32.24 10.86
CA ASP A 287 4.01 -33.66 10.66
C ASP A 287 4.07 -34.04 9.16
N PRO A 288 5.02 -33.47 8.39
CA PRO A 288 5.05 -33.62 6.93
C PRO A 288 5.31 -35.07 6.50
N LEU A 289 6.10 -35.82 7.28
CA LEU A 289 6.40 -37.23 7.02
C LEU A 289 5.19 -38.17 7.16
N SER A 290 4.08 -37.69 7.74
CA SER A 290 2.84 -38.45 7.79
C SER A 290 2.02 -38.39 6.51
N TYR A 291 2.40 -37.51 5.58
CA TYR A 291 1.74 -37.34 4.29
C TYR A 291 2.28 -38.31 3.25
N ASP A 292 1.40 -38.79 2.37
CA ASP A 292 1.73 -39.71 1.28
C ASP A 292 2.77 -39.16 0.28
N ILE A 293 2.83 -37.84 0.10
CA ILE A 293 3.86 -37.18 -0.71
C ILE A 293 5.29 -37.46 -0.21
N SER A 294 5.46 -37.78 1.08
CA SER A 294 6.75 -38.16 1.66
C SER A 294 7.33 -39.45 1.09
N GLU A 295 6.51 -40.30 0.46
CA GLU A 295 7.01 -41.50 -0.20
C GLU A 295 7.84 -41.17 -1.46
N MET A 296 7.61 -39.99 -2.06
CA MET A 296 8.28 -39.53 -3.28
C MET A 296 9.39 -38.50 -3.00
N MET A 297 9.49 -37.99 -1.78
CA MET A 297 10.46 -36.96 -1.39
C MET A 297 11.44 -37.49 -0.34
N GLY A 298 12.69 -37.02 -0.37
CA GLY A 298 13.63 -37.26 0.73
C GLY A 298 13.20 -36.55 2.02
N GLU A 299 13.68 -37.03 3.19
CA GLU A 299 13.42 -36.38 4.48
C GLU A 299 13.84 -34.89 4.48
N ASP A 300 14.97 -34.56 3.86
CA ASP A 300 15.45 -33.18 3.74
C ASP A 300 14.52 -32.34 2.83
N GLU A 301 14.09 -32.91 1.70
CA GLU A 301 13.24 -32.22 0.71
C GLU A 301 11.85 -31.91 1.25
N ILE A 302 11.22 -32.87 1.95
CA ILE A 302 9.90 -32.64 2.53
C ILE A 302 9.96 -31.67 3.72
N THR A 303 11.08 -31.65 4.45
CA THR A 303 11.32 -30.65 5.50
C THR A 303 11.46 -29.25 4.90
N ASP A 304 12.16 -29.12 3.76
CA ASP A 304 12.26 -27.85 3.04
C ASP A 304 10.91 -27.40 2.48
N MET A 305 10.11 -28.33 1.94
CA MET A 305 8.73 -28.04 1.51
C MET A 305 7.88 -27.55 2.69
N ALA A 306 7.92 -28.23 3.83
CA ALA A 306 7.21 -27.81 5.05
C ALA A 306 7.63 -26.40 5.49
N TYR A 307 8.91 -26.06 5.40
CA TYR A 307 9.37 -24.70 5.68
C TYR A 307 8.77 -23.66 4.73
N GLN A 308 8.75 -23.95 3.41
CA GLN A 308 8.13 -23.05 2.42
C GLN A 308 6.62 -22.90 2.65
N VAL A 309 5.93 -24.00 2.97
CA VAL A 309 4.50 -24.00 3.29
C VAL A 309 4.22 -23.18 4.54
N GLU A 310 5.05 -23.26 5.59
CA GLU A 310 4.87 -22.44 6.79
C GLU A 310 5.04 -20.95 6.48
N MET A 311 6.04 -20.58 5.68
CA MET A 311 6.23 -19.20 5.25
C MET A 311 5.04 -18.69 4.43
N LEU A 312 4.51 -19.52 3.53
CA LEU A 312 3.32 -19.23 2.74
C LEU A 312 2.09 -19.04 3.64
N ARG A 313 1.86 -19.97 4.58
CA ARG A 313 0.74 -19.96 5.53
C ARG A 313 0.73 -18.70 6.36
N LYS A 314 1.88 -18.33 6.94
CA LYS A 314 2.05 -17.11 7.73
C LYS A 314 1.72 -15.87 6.93
N GLU A 315 2.18 -15.80 5.70
CA GLU A 315 1.93 -14.61 4.89
C GLU A 315 0.47 -14.49 4.46
N LEU A 316 -0.15 -15.61 4.11
CA LEU A 316 -1.56 -15.68 3.74
C LEU A 316 -2.51 -15.39 4.91
N TYR A 317 -2.21 -15.86 6.12
CA TYR A 317 -3.14 -15.80 7.25
C TYR A 317 -2.70 -14.88 8.40
N GLU A 318 -1.41 -14.76 8.69
CA GLU A 318 -0.89 -13.98 9.83
C GLU A 318 -0.51 -12.54 9.41
N VAL A 319 0.15 -12.34 8.27
CA VAL A 319 0.64 -11.02 7.80
C VAL A 319 -0.45 -10.23 7.08
N SER A 320 -1.26 -10.88 6.24
CA SER A 320 -2.23 -10.20 5.37
C SER A 320 -3.46 -9.63 6.10
N GLY A 321 -3.53 -9.68 7.44
CA GLY A 321 -4.67 -9.16 8.22
C GLY A 321 -6.02 -9.84 7.97
N ARG A 322 -6.08 -10.85 7.08
CA ARG A 322 -7.30 -11.58 6.69
C ARG A 322 -7.80 -12.53 7.76
N ASN A 323 -6.90 -12.99 8.63
CA ASN A 323 -7.23 -13.79 9.80
C ASN A 323 -7.04 -12.98 11.10
N ARG A 324 -7.34 -11.66 11.08
CA ARG A 324 -7.63 -10.97 12.34
C ARG A 324 -8.92 -11.61 12.85
N ASN A 325 -8.81 -12.51 13.83
CA ASN A 325 -9.94 -13.14 14.48
C ASN A 325 -10.69 -12.08 15.29
N TYR A 326 -11.45 -11.22 14.60
CA TYR A 326 -12.14 -10.10 15.20
C TYR A 326 -13.06 -10.60 16.31
N HIS A 327 -13.03 -9.90 17.45
CA HIS A 327 -13.82 -10.26 18.62
C HIS A 327 -15.31 -10.27 18.27
N VAL A 328 -15.78 -9.22 17.57
CA VAL A 328 -17.10 -9.18 16.97
C VAL A 328 -17.02 -9.62 15.50
N LYS A 329 -17.74 -10.70 15.17
CA LYS A 329 -17.83 -11.21 13.81
C LYS A 329 -18.67 -10.29 12.93
N ALA A 330 -18.34 -10.20 11.64
CA ALA A 330 -19.02 -9.34 10.68
C ALA A 330 -20.55 -9.59 10.62
N GLU A 331 -20.97 -10.84 10.82
CA GLU A 331 -22.39 -11.24 10.86
C GLU A 331 -23.15 -10.74 12.10
N ASP A 332 -22.43 -10.48 13.21
CA ASP A 332 -22.99 -10.02 14.47
C ASP A 332 -22.95 -8.49 14.63
N VAL A 333 -22.33 -7.79 13.68
CA VAL A 333 -22.23 -6.32 13.69
C VAL A 333 -23.62 -5.71 13.57
N LYS A 334 -24.01 -4.97 14.61
CA LYS A 334 -25.26 -4.20 14.64
C LYS A 334 -24.99 -2.76 14.24
N ARG A 335 -25.98 -2.14 13.61
CA ARG A 335 -25.98 -0.69 13.38
C ARG A 335 -26.39 0.02 14.67
N LEU A 336 -25.41 0.33 15.51
CA LEU A 336 -25.59 1.00 16.80
C LEU A 336 -25.62 2.52 16.67
N LEU A 337 -25.10 3.07 15.56
CA LEU A 337 -25.10 4.50 15.24
C LEU A 337 -26.01 4.80 14.03
N PRO A 338 -27.34 4.69 14.15
CA PRO A 338 -28.26 4.93 13.02
C PRO A 338 -28.34 6.41 12.60
N ASP A 339 -28.21 7.33 13.56
CA ASP A 339 -28.40 8.78 13.40
C ASP A 339 -27.07 9.56 13.36
N TRP A 340 -25.95 8.89 13.11
CA TRP A 340 -24.63 9.55 13.01
C TRP A 340 -24.45 10.16 11.62
N GLU A 341 -24.32 11.49 11.56
CA GLU A 341 -24.20 12.27 10.31
C GLU A 341 -22.79 12.87 10.10
N GLY A 342 -21.85 12.63 11.02
CA GLY A 342 -20.47 13.11 10.93
C GLY A 342 -19.49 12.07 10.38
N ALA A 343 -18.22 12.46 10.28
CA ALA A 343 -17.12 11.55 9.98
C ALA A 343 -17.15 10.33 10.93
N ASP A 344 -16.99 9.13 10.37
CA ASP A 344 -17.11 7.87 11.10
C ASP A 344 -15.81 7.06 11.15
N GLY A 345 -14.71 7.53 10.55
CA GLY A 345 -13.40 6.90 10.66
C GLY A 345 -12.77 7.12 12.04
N CYS A 346 -12.11 6.11 12.59
CA CYS A 346 -11.36 6.19 13.84
C CYS A 346 -10.21 5.19 13.82
N ILE A 347 -9.25 5.36 14.73
CA ILE A 347 -8.17 4.38 14.92
C ILE A 347 -8.45 3.55 16.17
N ALA A 348 -8.26 2.24 16.09
CA ALA A 348 -8.33 1.36 17.24
C ALA A 348 -7.22 0.30 17.21
N THR A 349 -6.80 -0.16 18.38
CA THR A 349 -5.78 -1.21 18.53
C THR A 349 -6.39 -2.62 18.41
N ASN A 350 -5.56 -3.59 18.03
CA ASN A 350 -5.93 -5.01 17.98
C ASN A 350 -6.30 -5.56 19.36
N ARG A 351 -5.83 -4.94 20.46
CA ARG A 351 -6.28 -5.27 21.81
C ARG A 351 -7.81 -5.18 21.93
N ILE A 352 -8.42 -4.21 21.26
CA ILE A 352 -9.87 -4.03 21.24
C ILE A 352 -10.49 -4.93 20.17
N THR A 353 -10.07 -4.78 18.91
CA THR A 353 -10.79 -5.35 17.76
C THR A 353 -10.56 -6.86 17.58
N VAL A 354 -9.44 -7.40 18.07
CA VAL A 354 -9.07 -8.82 17.94
C VAL A 354 -9.15 -9.53 19.29
N GLU A 355 -8.52 -8.97 20.32
CA GLU A 355 -8.45 -9.62 21.64
C GLU A 355 -9.71 -9.39 22.51
N GLY A 356 -10.59 -8.48 22.09
CA GLY A 356 -11.87 -8.21 22.76
C GLY A 356 -11.74 -7.47 24.09
N CYS A 357 -10.60 -6.79 24.32
CA CYS A 357 -10.44 -5.93 25.49
C CYS A 357 -11.37 -4.72 25.38
N LYS A 358 -11.84 -4.25 26.54
CA LYS A 358 -12.64 -3.02 26.61
C LYS A 358 -11.73 -1.82 26.40
N VAL A 359 -12.31 -0.74 25.87
CA VAL A 359 -11.61 0.54 25.74
C VAL A 359 -11.30 1.04 27.14
N GLY A 360 -10.01 1.08 27.47
CA GLY A 360 -9.51 1.60 28.74
C GLY A 360 -9.02 3.03 28.63
N TYR A 361 -8.53 3.44 27.46
CA TYR A 361 -8.13 4.81 27.19
C TYR A 361 -8.54 5.22 25.77
N CYS A 362 -9.19 6.37 25.66
CA CYS A 362 -9.57 6.93 24.37
C CYS A 362 -9.44 8.44 24.39
N TYR A 363 -9.05 8.99 23.26
CA TYR A 363 -8.91 10.43 23.08
C TYR A 363 -9.42 10.83 21.71
N ARG A 364 -9.76 12.11 21.60
CA ARG A 364 -10.26 12.74 20.40
C ARG A 364 -9.41 13.95 20.07
N GLU A 365 -8.77 13.91 18.92
CA GLU A 365 -8.00 15.00 18.34
C GLU A 365 -8.84 15.77 17.33
N GLU A 366 -8.28 16.86 16.79
CA GLU A 366 -8.89 17.50 15.64
C GLU A 366 -8.95 16.49 14.48
N PRO A 367 -10.13 16.28 13.88
CA PRO A 367 -10.30 15.41 12.72
C PRO A 367 -9.31 15.72 11.58
N ASP A 368 -8.67 14.68 11.07
CA ASP A 368 -7.88 14.78 9.84
C ASP A 368 -8.76 14.53 8.60
N GLY A 369 -9.20 15.62 7.96
CA GLY A 369 -10.09 15.58 6.80
C GLY A 369 -11.55 15.21 7.09
N GLY A 370 -12.32 14.94 6.03
CA GLY A 370 -13.76 14.67 6.11
C GLY A 370 -14.15 13.24 6.53
N TRP A 371 -13.17 12.33 6.60
CA TRP A 371 -13.38 10.91 6.90
C TRP A 371 -13.03 10.55 8.35
N ASP A 372 -12.07 11.22 8.96
CA ASP A 372 -11.65 10.98 10.34
C ASP A 372 -12.60 11.66 11.33
N SER A 373 -12.98 10.94 12.38
CA SER A 373 -13.77 11.49 13.48
C SER A 373 -12.89 12.17 14.54
N GLY A 374 -11.57 11.97 14.46
CA GLY A 374 -10.56 12.36 15.43
C GLY A 374 -10.41 11.37 16.58
N TRP A 375 -11.25 10.33 16.66
CA TRP A 375 -11.21 9.35 17.75
C TRP A 375 -10.09 8.33 17.60
N ARG A 376 -9.43 8.05 18.72
CA ARG A 376 -8.40 7.03 18.89
C ARG A 376 -8.75 6.18 20.11
N PHE A 377 -8.79 4.85 19.95
CA PHE A 377 -9.22 3.91 20.99
C PHE A 377 -8.12 2.89 21.31
N THR A 378 -7.83 2.72 22.60
CA THR A 378 -6.85 1.77 23.13
C THR A 378 -7.40 1.05 24.36
N ALA A 379 -6.85 -0.12 24.69
CA ALA A 379 -7.16 -0.85 25.92
C ALA A 379 -6.55 -0.17 27.17
N GLY A 380 -5.56 0.70 26.99
CA GLY A 380 -4.87 1.45 28.04
C GLY A 380 -3.69 0.69 28.67
N ASP A 381 -3.38 -0.51 28.18
CA ASP A 381 -2.26 -1.35 28.63
C ASP A 381 -1.23 -1.65 27.53
N GLU A 382 -1.39 -1.02 26.37
CA GLU A 382 -0.44 -1.07 25.27
C GLU A 382 0.91 -0.43 25.64
N SER A 383 2.02 -1.13 25.37
CA SER A 383 3.38 -0.59 25.54
C SER A 383 3.81 0.23 24.32
N GLU A 384 4.80 1.12 24.47
CA GLU A 384 5.42 1.86 23.35
C GLU A 384 5.84 0.93 22.20
N ALA A 385 6.59 -0.14 22.48
CA ALA A 385 7.02 -1.12 21.47
C ALA A 385 5.86 -1.85 20.77
N TYR A 386 4.65 -1.85 21.36
CA TYR A 386 3.44 -2.39 20.73
C TYR A 386 2.84 -1.35 19.78
N MET A 387 2.81 -0.08 20.18
CA MET A 387 2.29 1.03 19.38
C MET A 387 3.20 1.39 18.19
N ASP A 388 4.50 1.10 18.27
CA ASP A 388 5.46 1.30 17.18
C ASP A 388 5.25 0.39 15.96
N ASP A 389 4.51 -0.73 16.11
CA ASP A 389 4.19 -1.62 14.99
C ASP A 389 2.86 -1.20 14.33
N PRO A 390 2.88 -0.73 13.07
CA PRO A 390 1.68 -0.26 12.39
C PRO A 390 0.62 -1.36 12.19
N ASN A 391 0.97 -2.64 12.34
CA ASN A 391 0.01 -3.74 12.26
C ASN A 391 -0.87 -3.89 13.50
N ASN A 392 -0.48 -3.28 14.63
CA ASN A 392 -1.20 -3.37 15.91
C ASN A 392 -2.36 -2.39 16.04
N ALA A 393 -2.46 -1.43 15.13
CA ALA A 393 -3.59 -0.52 15.01
C ALA A 393 -4.21 -0.62 13.61
N GLY A 394 -5.40 -0.06 13.45
CA GLY A 394 -6.09 -0.02 12.17
C GLY A 394 -7.14 1.07 12.14
N ILE A 395 -7.57 1.41 10.92
CA ILE A 395 -8.65 2.36 10.67
C ILE A 395 -9.96 1.58 10.64
N TYR A 396 -10.91 2.00 11.47
CA TYR A 396 -12.22 1.38 11.61
C TYR A 396 -13.32 2.42 11.59
N LYS A 397 -14.55 1.96 11.34
CA LYS A 397 -15.72 2.80 11.55
C LYS A 397 -16.04 2.88 13.04
N LEU A 398 -16.50 4.02 13.53
CA LEU A 398 -16.99 4.22 14.90
C LEU A 398 -18.04 3.16 15.27
N ASN A 399 -18.93 2.82 14.33
CA ASN A 399 -19.93 1.77 14.54
C ASN A 399 -19.28 0.41 14.82
N THR A 400 -18.14 0.09 14.21
CA THR A 400 -17.41 -1.16 14.47
C THR A 400 -16.96 -1.20 15.93
N ILE A 401 -16.25 -0.17 16.40
CA ILE A 401 -15.75 -0.12 17.78
C ILE A 401 -16.88 -0.07 18.80
N CYS A 402 -18.02 0.54 18.47
CA CYS A 402 -19.22 0.51 19.32
C CYS A 402 -19.78 -0.90 19.51
N ASN A 403 -19.56 -1.82 18.57
CA ASN A 403 -19.96 -3.22 18.73
C ASN A 403 -18.99 -3.97 19.65
N ASP A 404 -17.69 -3.67 19.60
CA ASP A 404 -16.70 -4.23 20.54
C ASP A 404 -16.90 -3.66 21.97
N ASP A 405 -17.16 -2.35 22.07
CA ASP A 405 -17.42 -1.66 23.32
C ASP A 405 -18.52 -0.59 23.22
N SER A 406 -19.76 -0.96 23.56
CA SER A 406 -20.92 -0.07 23.50
C SER A 406 -20.86 1.10 24.49
N ASP A 407 -20.00 1.03 25.51
CA ASP A 407 -19.94 2.06 26.55
C ASP A 407 -19.32 3.37 26.05
N ILE A 408 -18.68 3.36 24.87
CA ILE A 408 -18.10 4.56 24.25
C ILE A 408 -19.15 5.43 23.55
N ILE A 409 -20.33 4.89 23.22
CA ILE A 409 -21.39 5.59 22.47
C ILE A 409 -21.73 6.97 23.07
N PRO A 410 -21.88 7.12 24.41
CA PRO A 410 -22.15 8.42 25.02
C PRO A 410 -21.02 9.45 24.86
N LEU A 411 -19.77 8.99 24.64
CA LEU A 411 -18.60 9.85 24.53
C LEU A 411 -18.45 10.47 23.14
N LEU A 412 -18.93 9.80 22.09
CA LEU A 412 -18.61 10.15 20.69
C LEU A 412 -18.98 11.58 20.29
N HIS A 413 -20.00 12.18 20.92
CA HIS A 413 -20.43 13.56 20.66
C HIS A 413 -19.59 14.63 21.38
N MET A 414 -18.62 14.24 22.20
CA MET A 414 -17.76 15.19 22.91
C MET A 414 -16.83 15.91 21.92
N PRO A 415 -16.67 17.25 22.05
CA PRO A 415 -15.81 18.02 21.16
C PRO A 415 -14.33 17.70 21.39
N ALA A 416 -13.54 17.74 20.32
CA ALA A 416 -12.08 17.71 20.40
C ALA A 416 -11.53 19.07 20.90
N PRO A 417 -10.35 19.10 21.56
CA PRO A 417 -9.60 17.95 22.07
C PRO A 417 -10.18 17.42 23.38
N CYS A 418 -10.24 16.09 23.56
CA CYS A 418 -10.61 15.49 24.84
C CYS A 418 -10.02 14.09 25.01
N ALA A 419 -9.81 13.66 26.26
CA ALA A 419 -9.42 12.29 26.59
C ALA A 419 -10.21 11.73 27.78
N PHE A 420 -10.38 10.42 27.77
CA PHE A 420 -11.08 9.67 28.79
C PHE A 420 -10.30 8.41 29.13
N GLU A 421 -10.27 8.10 30.42
CA GLU A 421 -9.72 6.86 30.95
C GLU A 421 -10.81 6.10 31.70
N ARG A 422 -10.85 4.79 31.55
CA ARG A 422 -11.79 3.92 32.25
C ARG A 422 -11.22 3.55 33.61
N ASP A 423 -11.93 3.89 34.69
CA ASP A 423 -11.51 3.57 36.05
C ASP A 423 -11.72 2.08 36.42
N GLU A 424 -11.25 1.67 37.61
CA GLU A 424 -11.38 0.31 38.14
C GLU A 424 -12.84 -0.18 38.27
N ASN A 425 -13.81 0.73 38.25
CA ASN A 425 -15.25 0.40 38.30
C ASN A 425 -15.87 0.33 36.89
N GLY A 426 -15.09 0.50 35.84
CA GLY A 426 -15.52 0.47 34.45
C GLY A 426 -16.16 1.76 33.96
N VAL A 427 -16.01 2.88 34.67
CA VAL A 427 -16.61 4.17 34.31
C VAL A 427 -15.58 5.08 33.67
N PHE A 428 -15.92 5.71 32.55
CA PHE A 428 -15.06 6.69 31.90
C PHE A 428 -14.98 7.99 32.70
N GLN A 429 -13.77 8.38 33.06
CA GLN A 429 -13.42 9.64 33.68
C GLN A 429 -12.73 10.53 32.64
N GLN A 430 -13.22 11.75 32.47
CA GLN A 430 -12.57 12.72 31.60
C GLN A 430 -11.26 13.21 32.23
N ILE A 431 -10.17 13.14 31.47
CA ILE A 431 -8.88 13.70 31.89
C ILE A 431 -8.96 15.22 31.72
N LYS A 432 -8.79 15.95 32.83
CA LYS A 432 -8.80 17.41 32.81
C LYS A 432 -7.46 17.92 32.32
N ASP A 433 -7.50 18.97 31.50
CA ASP A 433 -6.32 19.63 30.94
C ASP A 433 -5.45 18.71 30.06
N TRP A 434 -6.06 17.65 29.50
CA TRP A 434 -5.41 16.83 28.48
C TRP A 434 -5.10 17.67 27.25
N LYS A 435 -3.88 17.51 26.74
CA LYS A 435 -3.45 18.06 25.47
C LYS A 435 -2.98 16.89 24.61
N PRO A 436 -3.20 16.92 23.28
CA PRO A 436 -2.47 16.04 22.39
C PRO A 436 -0.98 16.27 22.61
N ASP A 437 -0.16 15.22 22.43
CA ASP A 437 1.29 15.30 22.56
C ASP A 437 1.86 16.22 21.46
N GLU A 438 1.75 17.55 21.65
CA GLU A 438 2.57 18.52 20.95
C GLU A 438 3.96 18.46 21.57
N ASP A 439 4.85 17.63 21.00
CA ASP A 439 6.30 17.84 20.95
C ASP A 439 6.94 18.58 22.15
N GLU A 440 6.54 18.27 23.40
CA GLU A 440 6.97 19.07 24.55
C GLU A 440 8.48 18.88 24.71
N GLU A 441 9.23 19.99 24.62
CA GLU A 441 10.69 20.02 24.78
C GLU A 441 11.05 19.39 26.14
N GLU A 442 11.51 18.13 26.13
CA GLU A 442 11.95 17.44 27.34
C GLU A 442 13.11 18.22 27.97
N PRO A 443 12.99 18.69 29.23
CA PRO A 443 13.99 19.57 29.84
C PRO A 443 15.35 18.91 30.13
N ASP A 444 15.49 17.61 29.85
CA ASP A 444 16.71 16.81 30.09
C ASP A 444 17.26 16.14 28.81
N MET A 445 16.74 16.50 27.62
CA MET A 445 17.23 15.94 26.36
C MET A 445 18.64 16.45 26.01
N ASP A 446 19.46 15.55 25.46
CA ASP A 446 20.81 15.85 24.98
C ASP A 446 20.78 16.97 23.93
N ILE A 447 21.65 17.97 24.09
CA ILE A 447 21.62 19.21 23.29
C ILE A 447 21.77 18.92 21.78
N LEU A 448 22.49 17.85 21.41
CA LEU A 448 22.64 17.45 20.00
C LEU A 448 21.37 16.86 19.41
N LYS A 449 20.61 16.08 20.18
CA LYS A 449 19.27 15.60 19.76
C LYS A 449 18.28 16.76 19.64
N GLN A 450 18.36 17.71 20.58
CA GLN A 450 17.53 18.92 20.51
C GLN A 450 17.84 19.76 19.26
N CYS A 451 19.11 19.87 18.87
CA CYS A 451 19.52 20.53 17.63
C CYS A 451 18.98 19.84 16.37
N GLN A 452 18.87 18.51 16.36
CA GLN A 452 18.27 17.77 15.23
C GLN A 452 16.79 18.12 15.07
N LYS A 453 16.03 18.12 16.17
CA LYS A 453 14.62 18.52 16.16
C LYS A 453 14.43 19.98 15.72
N TRP A 454 15.27 20.90 16.21
CA TRP A 454 15.22 22.30 15.76
C TRP A 454 15.64 22.48 14.29
N HIS A 455 16.44 21.57 13.72
CA HIS A 455 16.76 21.57 12.30
C HIS A 455 15.53 21.17 11.46
N GLU A 456 14.78 20.17 11.90
CA GLU A 456 13.51 19.74 11.28
C GLU A 456 12.47 20.85 11.34
N GLU A 457 12.39 21.58 12.45
CA GLU A 457 11.51 22.74 12.63
C GLU A 457 12.04 24.04 11.99
N SER A 458 13.18 23.98 11.28
CA SER A 458 13.85 25.13 10.67
C SER A 458 14.23 26.28 11.63
N LYS A 459 14.29 26.03 12.95
CA LYS A 459 14.64 27.00 14.01
C LYS A 459 16.16 27.21 14.14
N HIS A 460 16.82 27.52 13.03
CA HIS A 460 18.28 27.60 12.92
C HIS A 460 18.93 28.67 13.81
N GLN A 461 18.29 29.81 14.02
CA GLN A 461 18.80 30.86 14.92
C GLN A 461 18.78 30.38 16.39
N LYS A 462 17.77 29.60 16.79
CA LYS A 462 17.67 29.00 18.14
C LYS A 462 18.80 28.01 18.41
N ILE A 463 19.17 27.21 17.39
CA ILE A 463 20.32 26.29 17.45
C ILE A 463 21.62 27.07 17.67
N ILE A 464 21.85 28.14 16.91
CA ILE A 464 23.05 28.97 17.02
C ILE A 464 23.15 29.58 18.41
N ASP A 465 22.07 30.20 18.91
CA ASP A 465 22.06 30.83 20.23
C ASP A 465 22.32 29.82 21.35
N ALA A 466 21.72 28.64 21.26
CA ALA A 466 21.88 27.57 22.25
C ALA A 466 23.31 26.98 22.25
N LEU A 467 23.89 26.71 21.07
CA LEU A 467 25.24 26.16 20.94
C LEU A 467 26.32 27.22 21.21
N GLU A 468 26.06 28.50 20.92
CA GLU A 468 26.99 29.59 21.25
C GLU A 468 27.06 29.89 22.76
N ALA A 469 25.98 29.61 23.51
CA ALA A 469 25.95 29.75 24.96
C ALA A 469 26.88 28.75 25.68
N ILE A 470 27.27 27.65 25.01
CA ILE A 470 28.24 26.68 25.54
C ILE A 470 29.66 27.28 25.43
N PRO A 471 30.44 27.36 26.53
CA PRO A 471 31.82 27.84 26.49
C PRO A 471 32.67 27.06 25.49
N ALA A 472 33.51 27.74 24.72
CA ALA A 472 34.33 27.10 23.67
C ALA A 472 35.28 25.98 24.19
N GLU A 473 35.59 25.99 25.49
CA GLU A 473 36.42 24.98 26.16
C GLU A 473 35.66 23.67 26.45
N GLU A 474 34.32 23.72 26.41
CA GLU A 474 33.40 22.62 26.71
C GLU A 474 32.69 22.08 25.44
N ARG A 475 32.94 22.69 24.27
CA ARG A 475 32.37 22.24 23.00
C ARG A 475 33.09 21.00 22.50
N THR A 476 32.30 19.99 22.15
CA THR A 476 32.81 18.81 21.44
C THR A 476 32.87 19.09 19.93
N PRO A 477 33.65 18.31 19.16
CA PRO A 477 33.70 18.44 17.71
C PRO A 477 32.31 18.34 17.04
N GLU A 478 31.40 17.57 17.63
CA GLU A 478 30.03 17.41 17.17
C GLU A 478 29.21 18.70 17.35
N ILE A 479 29.38 19.40 18.48
CA ILE A 479 28.74 20.71 18.75
C ILE A 479 29.26 21.76 17.75
N ASP A 480 30.57 21.79 17.51
CA ASP A 480 31.15 22.72 16.55
C ASP A 480 30.68 22.44 15.10
N MET A 481 30.44 21.18 14.76
CA MET A 481 29.92 20.78 13.46
C MET A 481 28.45 21.19 13.29
N GLU A 482 27.60 20.97 14.29
CA GLU A 482 26.19 21.41 14.25
C GLU A 482 26.08 22.94 14.26
N LEU A 483 26.94 23.65 15.01
CA LEU A 483 26.99 25.11 14.97
C LEU A 483 27.38 25.62 13.57
N ALA A 484 28.35 24.99 12.91
CA ALA A 484 28.77 25.33 11.55
C ALA A 484 27.66 25.04 10.52
N ARG A 485 26.94 23.93 10.69
CA ARG A 485 25.77 23.56 9.87
C ARG A 485 24.66 24.60 10.03
N ALA A 486 24.25 24.90 11.26
CA ALA A 486 23.22 25.89 11.56
C ALA A 486 23.58 27.30 11.07
N THR A 487 24.82 27.77 11.28
CA THR A 487 25.27 29.08 10.76
C THR A 487 25.35 29.14 9.24
N THR A 488 25.70 28.04 8.57
CA THR A 488 25.71 27.98 7.10
C THR A 488 24.29 28.10 6.56
N THR A 489 23.36 27.31 7.11
CA THR A 489 21.94 27.33 6.72
C THR A 489 21.28 28.67 7.05
N TRP A 490 21.61 29.29 8.19
CA TRP A 490 21.15 30.62 8.59
C TRP A 490 21.67 31.78 7.71
N ARG A 491 22.86 31.63 7.13
CA ARG A 491 23.47 32.68 6.27
C ARG A 491 22.98 32.65 4.84
N THR A 492 22.25 31.62 4.44
CA THR A 492 21.61 31.51 3.13
C THR A 492 20.51 32.57 2.99
N PRO A 493 20.36 33.26 1.84
CA PRO A 493 19.39 34.36 1.70
C PRO A 493 17.92 33.98 1.95
N ALA A 494 17.57 32.71 1.82
CA ALA A 494 16.22 32.17 2.02
C ALA A 494 15.77 32.24 3.49
N SER A 495 16.62 31.87 4.45
CA SER A 495 16.26 31.78 5.88
C SER A 495 16.12 33.13 6.59
N ARG A 496 16.69 34.21 6.04
CA ARG A 496 16.53 35.57 6.59
C ARG A 496 15.20 36.24 6.23
N ARG A 497 14.47 35.74 5.23
CA ARG A 497 13.18 36.32 4.83
C ARG A 497 12.09 36.00 5.86
N GLU A 498 12.12 34.82 6.45
CA GLU A 498 11.11 34.36 7.42
C GLU A 498 11.12 35.16 8.74
N GLU A 499 12.29 35.52 9.28
CA GLU A 499 12.33 36.34 10.51
C GLU A 499 11.93 37.81 10.30
N SER A 500 12.10 38.35 9.08
CA SER A 500 11.78 39.76 8.80
C SER A 500 10.28 40.06 8.77
N CYS A 501 9.42 39.04 8.65
CA CYS A 501 7.97 39.19 8.65
C CYS A 501 7.37 39.37 10.05
N PHE A 502 8.11 39.09 11.14
CA PHE A 502 7.56 39.15 12.50
C PHE A 502 7.85 40.45 13.29
N THR A 503 8.63 41.40 12.75
CA THR A 503 8.88 42.69 13.41
C THR A 503 8.47 43.88 12.55
N GLY A 504 7.20 43.92 12.16
CA GLY A 504 6.55 45.10 11.58
C GLY A 504 5.50 45.67 12.54
N HIS A 505 5.94 46.28 13.65
CA HIS A 505 5.05 47.09 14.48
C HIS A 505 4.60 48.32 13.67
N TRP A 506 3.32 48.34 13.32
CA TRP A 506 2.63 49.51 12.80
C TRP A 506 2.64 50.64 13.84
N ASN A 507 3.14 51.81 13.46
CA ASN A 507 2.85 53.09 14.08
C ASN A 507 2.53 54.11 13.00
#